data_AF-G8RSS2-F1
#
_entry.id   AF-G8RSS2-F1
#
_cell.length_a   1.000
_cell.length_b   1.000
_cell.length_c   1.000
_cell.angle_alpha   90.00
_cell.angle_beta   90.00
_cell.angle_gamma   90.00
#
_symmetry.space_group_name_H-M   'P 1'
#
loop_
_entity.id
_entity.type
_entity.pdbx_description
1 polymer ?
#
loop_
_entity_poly.entity_id
_entity_poly.type
_entity_poly.pdbx_seq_one_letter_code
_entity_poly.pdbx_strand_id
1 'polypeptide(L)'
;MKTTRLQVTLRDVEPAVARVIDVPASATLPELHELLQAAIGWTDSHLHQFVKPQTTYGMEIPGADVWSEDQRDETGARLADLGTEFEYLYDFGDGWTHDIEVLGRGGAAPGCIDGHGACPPEDCGGPSGYAELLEVLADSAHREHERLRSWVGNRLRPFDRAAIDQGVRRIVGQVPESVRLLLGFVSDGVKLTSGGRLPRTVVRSMQGHRPDWHLLGRPAATEDDLPPVAALHGLLRSVGLLRLSRGVLTPTRAANDDLSIVRRLRSAFDPNTFGTEITELTIGVLAAHGPLPLAELAVRVHPLLGYGWQLDGQPLTEEDVRIAIARQYPLLTGLDLIDSADWRVWATGPAALSLLPRATMLAELSKNE
;
A
#
# COMPACT_ATOMS: atom_id res chain seq x y z
N MET A 1 8.82 12.33 -6.71
CA MET A 1 9.28 10.99 -7.19
C MET A 1 9.56 11.04 -8.68
N LYS A 2 10.58 10.32 -9.21
CA LYS A 2 10.75 10.14 -10.67
C LYS A 2 9.99 8.92 -11.16
N THR A 3 9.33 9.02 -12.31
CA THR A 3 8.53 7.93 -12.89
C THR A 3 9.02 7.54 -14.29
N THR A 4 8.69 6.31 -14.68
CA THR A 4 8.84 5.76 -16.02
C THR A 4 7.47 5.33 -16.52
N ARG A 5 7.22 5.51 -17.82
CA ARG A 5 5.98 5.09 -18.47
C ARG A 5 6.13 3.69 -19.06
N LEU A 6 5.16 2.84 -18.78
CA LEU A 6 5.04 1.49 -19.32
C LEU A 6 3.76 1.37 -20.14
N GLN A 7 3.85 0.67 -21.27
CA GLN A 7 2.70 0.05 -21.93
C GLN A 7 2.69 -1.43 -21.56
N VAL A 8 1.55 -1.92 -21.11
CA VAL A 8 1.29 -3.29 -20.68
C VAL A 8 0.23 -3.84 -21.60
N THR A 9 0.53 -4.90 -22.36
CA THR A 9 -0.41 -5.51 -23.30
C THR A 9 -0.56 -6.99 -22.99
N LEU A 10 -1.79 -7.47 -22.83
CA LEU A 10 -2.05 -8.90 -22.68
C LEU A 10 -1.93 -9.60 -24.05
N ARG A 11 -1.07 -10.60 -24.12
CA ARG A 11 -0.83 -11.39 -25.34
C ARG A 11 -1.96 -12.40 -25.56
N ASP A 12 -2.30 -12.62 -26.83
CA ASP A 12 -3.28 -13.63 -27.28
C ASP A 12 -4.71 -13.43 -26.72
N VAL A 13 -5.04 -12.22 -26.27
CA VAL A 13 -6.36 -11.87 -25.72
C VAL A 13 -7.13 -10.97 -26.68
N GLU A 14 -8.36 -11.37 -27.02
CA GLU A 14 -9.29 -10.54 -27.78
C GLU A 14 -10.68 -10.46 -27.11
N PRO A 15 -11.31 -9.27 -26.99
CA PRO A 15 -10.80 -7.95 -27.38
C PRO A 15 -9.53 -7.55 -26.61
N ALA A 16 -8.60 -6.89 -27.31
CA ALA A 16 -7.32 -6.47 -26.75
C ALA A 16 -7.46 -5.79 -25.36
N VAL A 17 -6.59 -6.19 -24.44
CA VAL A 17 -6.50 -5.61 -23.09
C VAL A 17 -5.12 -4.97 -22.93
N ALA A 18 -5.12 -3.66 -22.72
CA ALA A 18 -3.87 -2.91 -22.54
C ALA A 18 -4.00 -1.79 -21.51
N ARG A 19 -2.87 -1.43 -20.88
CA ARG A 19 -2.75 -0.34 -19.91
C ARG A 19 -1.52 0.50 -20.22
N VAL A 20 -1.63 1.81 -20.02
CA VAL A 20 -0.49 2.73 -19.99
C VAL A 20 -0.39 3.30 -18.59
N ILE A 21 0.70 2.99 -17.89
CA ILE A 21 0.89 3.37 -16.48
C ILE A 21 2.23 4.08 -16.29
N ASP A 22 2.23 5.08 -15.42
CA ASP A 22 3.46 5.68 -14.90
C ASP A 22 3.78 5.03 -13.55
N VAL A 23 4.97 4.43 -13.43
CA VAL A 23 5.45 3.73 -12.24
C VAL A 23 6.72 4.38 -11.70
N PRO A 24 7.10 4.18 -10.42
CA PRO A 24 8.37 4.70 -9.91
C PRO A 24 9.56 4.14 -10.70
N ALA A 25 10.44 5.00 -11.20
CA ALA A 25 11.60 4.56 -12.01
C ALA A 25 12.60 3.70 -11.24
N SER A 26 12.54 3.72 -9.90
CA SER A 26 13.37 2.92 -8.99
C SER A 26 12.59 1.78 -8.32
N ALA A 27 11.43 1.39 -8.88
CA ALA A 27 10.65 0.26 -8.41
C ALA A 27 11.51 -1.01 -8.39
N THR A 28 11.38 -1.80 -7.32
CA THR A 28 11.87 -3.19 -7.32
C THR A 28 10.92 -4.06 -8.14
N LEU A 29 11.35 -5.26 -8.52
CA LEU A 29 10.47 -6.16 -9.26
C LEU A 29 9.23 -6.61 -8.46
N PRO A 30 9.31 -6.89 -7.14
CA PRO A 30 8.11 -7.13 -6.34
C PRO A 30 7.12 -5.96 -6.36
N GLU A 31 7.61 -4.71 -6.28
CA GLU A 31 6.73 -3.53 -6.38
C GLU A 31 6.16 -3.37 -7.79
N LEU A 32 6.94 -3.69 -8.83
CA LEU A 32 6.46 -3.67 -10.20
C LEU A 32 5.33 -4.69 -10.40
N HIS A 33 5.47 -5.88 -9.84
CA HIS A 33 4.43 -6.92 -9.82
C HIS A 33 3.14 -6.40 -9.19
N GLU A 34 3.19 -5.83 -7.97
CA GLU A 34 2.00 -5.22 -7.35
C GLU A 34 1.36 -4.13 -8.22
N LEU A 35 2.18 -3.34 -8.92
CA LEU A 35 1.70 -2.29 -9.83
C LEU A 35 1.04 -2.84 -11.09
N LEU A 36 1.56 -3.94 -11.65
CA LEU A 36 0.96 -4.63 -12.80
C LEU A 36 -0.37 -5.30 -12.42
N GLN A 37 -0.42 -5.96 -11.26
CA GLN A 37 -1.64 -6.54 -10.69
C GLN A 37 -2.74 -5.47 -10.52
N ALA A 38 -2.39 -4.32 -9.92
CA ALA A 38 -3.32 -3.20 -9.76
C ALA A 38 -3.72 -2.54 -11.09
N ALA A 39 -2.81 -2.52 -12.08
CA ALA A 39 -3.09 -1.94 -13.40
C ALA A 39 -4.07 -2.78 -14.22
N ILE A 40 -3.93 -4.10 -14.19
CA ILE A 40 -4.80 -5.03 -14.90
C ILE A 40 -6.12 -5.19 -14.14
N GLY A 41 -6.05 -5.43 -12.83
CA GLY A 41 -7.20 -5.61 -11.94
C GLY A 41 -7.31 -7.01 -11.33
N TRP A 42 -6.17 -7.67 -11.08
CA TRP A 42 -6.08 -9.01 -10.48
C TRP A 42 -5.74 -8.97 -8.99
N THR A 43 -5.78 -10.13 -8.35
CA THR A 43 -5.73 -10.27 -6.89
C THR A 43 -4.45 -10.91 -6.38
N ASP A 44 -3.41 -11.03 -7.22
CA ASP A 44 -2.11 -11.60 -6.84
C ASP A 44 -2.24 -12.98 -6.15
N SER A 45 -3.02 -13.85 -6.77
CA SER A 45 -3.37 -15.18 -6.23
C SER A 45 -2.46 -16.29 -6.74
N HIS A 46 -1.61 -16.00 -7.74
CA HIS A 46 -0.77 -16.96 -8.43
C HIS A 46 0.69 -16.50 -8.52
N LEU A 47 1.58 -17.44 -8.85
CA LEU A 47 2.99 -17.14 -9.09
C LEU A 47 3.18 -16.27 -10.34
N HIS A 48 4.30 -15.57 -10.38
CA HIS A 48 4.67 -14.72 -11.51
C HIS A 48 6.17 -14.74 -11.77
N GLN A 49 6.56 -14.25 -12.94
CA GLN A 49 7.97 -14.02 -13.32
C GLN A 49 8.10 -12.92 -14.38
N PHE A 50 9.28 -12.30 -14.42
CA PHE A 50 9.71 -11.38 -15.47
C PHE A 50 10.72 -12.06 -16.37
N VAL A 51 10.46 -12.12 -17.68
CA VAL A 51 11.29 -12.85 -18.64
C VAL A 51 11.96 -11.90 -19.62
N LYS A 52 13.26 -12.10 -19.78
CA LYS A 52 14.11 -11.55 -20.84
C LYS A 52 14.72 -12.68 -21.65
N PRO A 53 15.24 -12.42 -22.86
CA PRO A 53 15.76 -13.48 -23.73
C PRO A 53 16.88 -14.35 -23.13
N GLN A 54 17.61 -13.88 -22.10
CA GLN A 54 18.70 -14.64 -21.44
C GLN A 54 18.58 -14.65 -19.92
N THR A 55 17.46 -14.21 -19.35
CA THR A 55 17.33 -14.08 -17.89
C THR A 55 15.87 -14.06 -17.49
N THR A 56 15.54 -14.86 -16.49
CA THR A 56 14.24 -14.82 -15.82
C THR A 56 14.44 -14.31 -14.41
N TYR A 57 13.59 -13.39 -13.96
CA TYR A 57 13.48 -13.03 -12.56
C TYR A 57 12.17 -13.58 -12.02
N GLY A 58 12.22 -14.27 -10.89
CA GLY A 58 11.04 -14.77 -10.23
C GLY A 58 11.28 -14.88 -8.73
N MET A 59 10.22 -15.17 -8.00
CA MET A 59 10.29 -15.40 -6.57
C MET A 59 11.22 -16.57 -6.25
N GLU A 60 12.13 -16.39 -5.29
CA GLU A 60 12.89 -17.49 -4.72
C GLU A 60 11.96 -18.30 -3.78
N ILE A 61 11.78 -19.59 -4.08
CA ILE A 61 10.94 -20.48 -3.27
C ILE A 61 11.86 -21.41 -2.46
N PRO A 62 11.93 -21.25 -1.13
CA PRO A 62 12.77 -22.08 -0.29
C PRO A 62 12.45 -23.57 -0.44
N GLY A 63 13.46 -24.38 -0.80
CA GLY A 63 13.33 -25.83 -0.96
C GLY A 63 12.78 -26.28 -2.32
N ALA A 64 12.56 -25.38 -3.27
CA ALA A 64 12.22 -25.72 -4.65
C ALA A 64 13.50 -25.69 -5.52
N ASP A 65 14.16 -26.85 -5.66
CA ASP A 65 15.31 -27.05 -6.58
C ASP A 65 14.87 -27.17 -8.07
N VAL A 66 13.71 -26.59 -8.43
CA VAL A 66 12.99 -26.90 -9.69
C VAL A 66 13.17 -25.84 -10.78
N TRP A 67 13.81 -24.73 -10.45
CA TRP A 67 13.93 -23.58 -11.36
C TRP A 67 15.18 -23.66 -12.25
N SER A 68 15.09 -23.11 -13.46
CA SER A 68 16.19 -23.10 -14.44
C SER A 68 17.43 -22.40 -13.89
N GLU A 69 18.63 -22.80 -14.32
CA GLU A 69 19.91 -22.16 -13.94
C GLU A 69 19.96 -20.64 -14.23
N ASP A 70 19.12 -20.14 -15.15
CA ASP A 70 19.04 -18.73 -15.54
C ASP A 70 18.07 -17.88 -14.69
N GLN A 71 17.38 -18.49 -13.71
CA GLN A 71 16.47 -17.77 -12.82
C GLN A 71 17.25 -17.00 -11.75
N ARG A 72 16.87 -15.74 -11.55
CA ARG A 72 17.42 -14.84 -10.52
C ARG A 72 16.32 -14.44 -9.55
N ASP A 73 16.70 -14.23 -8.29
CA ASP A 73 15.83 -13.65 -7.27
C ASP A 73 15.41 -12.23 -7.69
N GLU A 74 14.10 -12.00 -7.74
CA GLU A 74 13.53 -10.70 -8.10
C GLU A 74 13.70 -9.63 -7.00
N THR A 75 13.87 -10.06 -5.74
CA THR A 75 13.88 -9.15 -4.58
C THR A 75 15.03 -8.16 -4.63
N GLY A 76 16.15 -8.56 -5.23
CA GLY A 76 17.33 -7.72 -5.46
C GLY A 76 17.29 -6.90 -6.76
N ALA A 77 16.35 -7.17 -7.66
CA ALA A 77 16.28 -6.58 -9.00
C ALA A 77 15.31 -5.39 -9.07
N ARG A 78 15.51 -4.55 -10.09
CA ARG A 78 14.73 -3.34 -10.34
C ARG A 78 14.19 -3.32 -11.76
N LEU A 79 13.16 -2.51 -11.99
CA LEU A 79 12.63 -2.24 -13.33
C LEU A 79 13.73 -1.87 -14.34
N ALA A 80 14.72 -1.08 -13.92
CA ALA A 80 15.84 -0.68 -14.79
C ALA A 80 16.71 -1.86 -15.25
N ASP A 81 16.71 -2.98 -14.54
CA ASP A 81 17.45 -4.20 -14.91
C ASP A 81 16.73 -4.99 -16.02
N LEU A 82 15.45 -4.68 -16.31
CA LEU A 82 14.66 -5.37 -17.32
C LEU A 82 14.89 -4.87 -18.75
N GLY A 83 15.45 -3.68 -18.93
CA GLY A 83 15.64 -3.07 -20.25
C GLY A 83 14.39 -2.30 -20.72
N THR A 84 14.21 -2.17 -22.04
CA THR A 84 13.10 -1.42 -22.63
C THR A 84 11.90 -2.27 -23.03
N GLU A 85 12.10 -3.58 -23.19
CA GLU A 85 11.07 -4.55 -23.56
C GLU A 85 11.32 -5.85 -22.77
N PHE A 86 10.28 -6.39 -22.18
CA PHE A 86 10.33 -7.64 -21.42
C PHE A 86 8.94 -8.25 -21.29
N GLU A 87 8.89 -9.53 -20.94
CA GLU A 87 7.63 -10.23 -20.67
C GLU A 87 7.36 -10.30 -19.17
N TYR A 88 6.10 -10.21 -18.80
CA TYR A 88 5.62 -10.53 -17.45
C TYR A 88 4.60 -11.67 -17.54
N LEU A 89 4.94 -12.82 -16.99
CA LEU A 89 4.07 -13.99 -16.93
C LEU A 89 3.43 -14.05 -15.54
N TYR A 90 2.11 -14.06 -15.49
CA TYR A 90 1.32 -14.26 -14.29
C TYR A 90 0.46 -15.52 -14.44
N ASP A 91 0.34 -16.27 -13.35
CA ASP A 91 -0.32 -17.57 -13.29
C ASP A 91 0.29 -18.60 -14.25
N PHE A 92 1.11 -19.50 -13.72
CA PHE A 92 1.74 -20.55 -14.52
C PHE A 92 0.77 -21.65 -14.97
N GLY A 93 -0.44 -21.70 -14.39
CA GLY A 93 -1.52 -22.56 -14.84
C GLY A 93 -2.20 -22.00 -16.09
N ASP A 94 -2.77 -20.79 -15.96
CA ASP A 94 -3.53 -20.14 -17.04
C ASP A 94 -2.65 -19.46 -18.09
N GLY A 95 -1.41 -19.12 -17.76
CA GLY A 95 -0.40 -18.64 -18.71
C GLY A 95 -0.60 -17.20 -19.19
N TRP A 96 -0.93 -16.26 -18.29
CA TRP A 96 -1.16 -14.86 -18.67
C TRP A 96 0.14 -14.13 -18.98
N THR A 97 0.47 -14.03 -20.26
CA THR A 97 1.68 -13.33 -20.73
C THR A 97 1.37 -11.88 -21.08
N HIS A 98 2.18 -10.97 -20.54
CA HIS A 98 2.11 -9.54 -20.78
C HIS A 98 3.35 -9.08 -21.51
N ASP A 99 3.15 -8.39 -22.63
CA ASP A 99 4.18 -7.65 -23.33
C ASP A 99 4.33 -6.27 -22.70
N ILE A 100 5.50 -6.00 -22.12
CA ILE A 100 5.79 -4.73 -21.44
C ILE A 100 6.80 -3.93 -22.24
N GLU A 101 6.42 -2.71 -22.62
CA GLU A 101 7.28 -1.73 -23.30
C GLU A 101 7.51 -0.49 -22.43
N VAL A 102 8.77 -0.09 -22.25
CA VAL A 102 9.16 1.14 -21.56
C VAL A 102 9.15 2.30 -22.55
N LEU A 103 8.10 3.11 -22.50
CA LEU A 103 7.92 4.28 -23.37
C LEU A 103 8.82 5.48 -22.99
N GLY A 104 9.56 5.37 -21.88
CA GLY A 104 10.50 6.38 -21.41
C GLY A 104 10.04 7.08 -20.13
N ARG A 105 10.30 8.38 -20.02
CA ARG A 105 10.00 9.17 -18.81
C ARG A 105 8.49 9.34 -18.63
N GLY A 106 7.99 9.02 -17.43
CA GLY A 106 6.60 9.24 -17.05
C GLY A 106 6.30 10.67 -16.57
N GLY A 107 5.06 10.89 -16.11
CA GLY A 107 4.55 12.14 -15.56
C GLY A 107 5.09 12.49 -14.18
N ALA A 108 4.54 13.53 -13.56
CA ALA A 108 5.00 14.02 -12.25
C ALA A 108 4.67 13.07 -11.08
N ALA A 109 3.70 12.19 -11.26
CA ALA A 109 3.22 11.24 -10.26
C ALA A 109 2.93 9.88 -10.93
N PRO A 110 3.02 8.77 -10.18
CA PRO A 110 2.59 7.47 -10.67
C PRO A 110 1.07 7.42 -10.84
N GLY A 111 0.59 6.52 -11.70
CA GLY A 111 -0.83 6.38 -11.96
C GLY A 111 -1.16 5.73 -13.30
N CYS A 112 -2.45 5.63 -13.60
CA CYS A 112 -2.94 5.11 -14.88
C CYS A 112 -3.25 6.26 -15.85
N ILE A 113 -2.57 6.23 -16.99
CA ILE A 113 -2.63 7.27 -18.01
C ILE A 113 -3.70 6.96 -19.04
N ASP A 114 -3.76 5.70 -19.48
CA ASP A 114 -4.70 5.22 -20.47
C ASP A 114 -4.90 3.70 -20.38
N GLY A 115 -5.89 3.16 -21.08
CA GLY A 115 -6.12 1.73 -21.19
C GLY A 115 -7.45 1.38 -21.85
N HIS A 116 -7.61 0.10 -22.17
CA HIS A 116 -8.85 -0.44 -22.71
C HIS A 116 -8.91 -1.96 -22.50
N GLY A 117 -10.09 -2.54 -22.69
CA GLY A 117 -10.32 -3.96 -22.46
C GLY A 117 -10.57 -4.29 -20.99
N ALA A 118 -11.59 -5.11 -20.75
CA ALA A 118 -11.92 -5.61 -19.43
C ALA A 118 -10.81 -6.55 -18.92
N CYS A 119 -10.57 -6.55 -17.61
CA CYS A 119 -9.67 -7.53 -16.98
C CYS A 119 -10.27 -8.94 -17.15
N PRO A 120 -9.54 -9.93 -17.70
CA PRO A 120 -9.95 -11.33 -17.63
C PRO A 120 -10.14 -11.75 -16.16
N PRO A 121 -11.25 -12.40 -15.79
CA PRO A 121 -11.42 -12.90 -14.42
C PRO A 121 -10.33 -13.90 -14.05
N GLU A 122 -9.88 -13.88 -12.79
CA GLU A 122 -9.02 -14.94 -12.24
C GLU A 122 -9.66 -16.33 -12.48
N ASP A 123 -8.81 -17.32 -12.73
CA ASP A 123 -9.15 -18.73 -12.98
C ASP A 123 -10.13 -18.95 -14.15
N CYS A 124 -10.12 -18.09 -15.18
CA CYS A 124 -10.97 -18.28 -16.36
C CYS A 124 -10.40 -19.22 -17.42
N GLY A 125 -9.22 -19.81 -17.20
CA GLY A 125 -8.60 -20.78 -18.11
C GLY A 125 -7.73 -20.14 -19.19
N GLY A 126 -7.01 -19.07 -18.83
CA GLY A 126 -6.10 -18.38 -19.72
C GLY A 126 -6.77 -17.66 -20.89
N PRO A 127 -5.99 -17.20 -21.88
CA PRO A 127 -6.51 -16.43 -23.03
C PRO A 127 -7.63 -17.15 -23.79
N SER A 128 -7.50 -18.47 -23.99
CA SER A 128 -8.53 -19.28 -24.66
C SER A 128 -9.81 -19.39 -23.84
N GLY A 129 -9.71 -19.60 -22.52
CA GLY A 129 -10.87 -19.70 -21.65
C GLY A 129 -11.61 -18.37 -21.53
N TYR A 130 -10.89 -17.25 -21.54
CA TYR A 130 -11.49 -15.92 -21.62
C TYR A 130 -12.23 -15.67 -22.93
N ALA A 131 -11.66 -16.05 -24.07
CA ALA A 131 -12.35 -15.95 -25.36
C ALA A 131 -13.65 -16.77 -25.39
N GLU A 132 -13.60 -18.03 -24.93
CA GLU A 132 -14.79 -18.89 -24.81
C GLU A 132 -15.84 -18.27 -23.86
N LEU A 133 -15.40 -17.73 -22.71
CA LEU A 133 -16.27 -17.05 -21.76
C LEU A 133 -17.02 -15.89 -22.44
N LEU A 134 -16.33 -15.03 -23.18
CA LEU A 134 -16.95 -13.90 -23.87
C LEU A 134 -17.95 -14.36 -24.94
N GLU A 135 -17.62 -15.39 -25.71
CA GLU A 135 -18.52 -15.97 -26.73
C GLU A 135 -19.81 -16.51 -26.09
N VAL A 136 -19.69 -17.28 -25.00
CA VAL A 136 -20.85 -17.84 -24.29
C VAL A 136 -21.70 -16.74 -23.63
N LEU A 137 -21.07 -15.70 -23.08
CA LEU A 137 -21.79 -14.58 -22.49
C LEU A 137 -22.50 -13.70 -23.53
N ALA A 138 -22.03 -13.69 -24.78
CA ALA A 138 -22.69 -12.98 -25.88
C ALA A 138 -23.94 -13.72 -26.41
N ASP A 139 -24.00 -15.04 -26.28
CA ASP A 139 -25.14 -15.86 -26.72
C ASP A 139 -26.04 -16.29 -25.56
N SER A 140 -27.15 -15.57 -25.35
CA SER A 140 -28.15 -15.91 -24.32
C SER A 140 -28.84 -17.26 -24.52
N ALA A 141 -28.77 -17.85 -25.72
CA ALA A 141 -29.32 -19.18 -26.01
C ALA A 141 -28.31 -20.31 -25.75
N HIS A 142 -27.03 -19.99 -25.50
CA HIS A 142 -26.01 -20.98 -25.22
C HIS A 142 -26.34 -21.74 -23.93
N ARG A 143 -26.16 -23.07 -23.93
CA ARG A 143 -26.55 -23.91 -22.78
C ARG A 143 -25.84 -23.53 -21.48
N GLU A 144 -24.58 -23.08 -21.58
CA GLU A 144 -23.77 -22.68 -20.42
C GLU A 144 -23.93 -21.19 -20.06
N HIS A 145 -24.74 -20.41 -20.78
CA HIS A 145 -24.86 -18.96 -20.58
C HIS A 145 -25.19 -18.59 -19.13
N GLU A 146 -26.27 -19.13 -18.58
CA GLU A 146 -26.70 -18.80 -17.20
C GLU A 146 -25.68 -19.24 -16.15
N ARG A 147 -25.00 -20.38 -16.39
CA ARG A 147 -23.95 -20.87 -15.49
C ARG A 147 -22.77 -19.92 -15.48
N LEU A 148 -22.23 -19.56 -16.66
CA LEU A 148 -21.05 -18.68 -16.75
C LEU A 148 -21.38 -17.24 -16.37
N ARG A 149 -22.60 -16.75 -16.65
CA ARG A 149 -23.10 -15.45 -16.17
C ARG A 149 -23.14 -15.39 -14.64
N SER A 150 -23.58 -16.47 -14.00
CA SER A 150 -23.57 -16.59 -12.53
C SER A 150 -22.14 -16.69 -11.98
N TRP A 151 -21.30 -17.50 -12.62
CA TRP A 151 -19.90 -17.68 -12.23
C TRP A 151 -19.10 -16.37 -12.32
N VAL A 152 -19.21 -15.64 -13.43
CA VAL A 152 -18.46 -14.39 -13.63
C VAL A 152 -18.92 -13.29 -12.67
N GLY A 153 -20.22 -13.21 -12.40
CA GLY A 153 -20.78 -12.22 -11.49
C GLY A 153 -20.32 -10.80 -11.82
N ASN A 154 -19.67 -10.14 -10.86
CA ASN A 154 -19.12 -8.78 -10.99
C ASN A 154 -17.62 -8.75 -11.34
N ARG A 155 -17.01 -9.89 -11.69
CA ARG A 155 -15.55 -9.99 -11.94
C ARG A 155 -15.14 -9.48 -13.32
N LEU A 156 -16.05 -9.51 -14.30
CA LEU A 156 -15.82 -8.95 -15.64
C LEU A 156 -16.40 -7.54 -15.73
N ARG A 157 -15.60 -6.52 -15.35
CA ARG A 157 -16.00 -5.11 -15.40
C ARG A 157 -15.35 -4.39 -16.59
N PRO A 158 -16.05 -3.43 -17.22
CA PRO A 158 -15.43 -2.52 -18.18
C PRO A 158 -14.24 -1.80 -17.55
N PHE A 159 -13.26 -1.44 -18.39
CA PHE A 159 -12.12 -0.64 -17.96
C PHE A 159 -12.57 0.70 -17.35
N ASP A 160 -12.14 0.96 -16.12
CA ASP A 160 -12.30 2.24 -15.43
C ASP A 160 -10.93 2.81 -15.09
N ARG A 161 -10.50 3.78 -15.91
CA ARG A 161 -9.21 4.46 -15.75
C ARG A 161 -9.07 5.12 -14.38
N ALA A 162 -10.13 5.70 -13.83
CA ALA A 162 -10.07 6.42 -12.57
C ALA A 162 -9.88 5.45 -11.39
N ALA A 163 -10.60 4.33 -11.41
CA ALA A 163 -10.44 3.28 -10.41
C ALA A 163 -9.02 2.68 -10.44
N ILE A 164 -8.50 2.39 -11.64
CA ILE A 164 -7.15 1.82 -11.80
C ILE A 164 -6.07 2.84 -11.44
N ASP A 165 -6.22 4.12 -11.82
CA ASP A 165 -5.31 5.20 -11.39
C ASP A 165 -5.24 5.28 -9.86
N GLN A 166 -6.39 5.19 -9.18
CA GLN A 166 -6.44 5.17 -7.73
C GLN A 166 -5.74 3.94 -7.14
N GLY A 167 -5.95 2.75 -7.72
CA GLY A 167 -5.29 1.51 -7.31
C GLY A 167 -3.77 1.61 -7.41
N VAL A 168 -3.25 1.99 -8.57
CA VAL A 168 -1.81 2.19 -8.82
C VAL A 168 -1.21 3.19 -7.82
N ARG A 169 -1.85 4.35 -7.62
CA ARG A 169 -1.38 5.35 -6.65
C ARG A 169 -1.37 4.84 -5.22
N ARG A 170 -2.34 4.00 -4.85
CA ARG A 170 -2.44 3.40 -3.52
C ARG A 170 -1.29 2.42 -3.28
N ILE A 171 -0.98 1.58 -4.26
CA ILE A 171 0.16 0.64 -4.21
C ILE A 171 1.49 1.38 -4.06
N VAL A 172 1.72 2.44 -4.86
CA VAL A 172 2.95 3.24 -4.69
C VAL A 172 3.02 3.92 -3.32
N GLY A 173 1.88 4.34 -2.79
CA GLY A 173 1.80 5.02 -1.52
C GLY A 173 2.12 6.52 -1.62
N GLN A 174 1.79 7.25 -0.56
CA GLN A 174 2.08 8.68 -0.46
C GLN A 174 2.77 8.98 0.87
N VAL A 175 3.68 9.96 0.85
CA VAL A 175 4.28 10.47 2.09
C VAL A 175 3.20 11.27 2.83
N PRO A 176 2.88 10.93 4.10
CA PRO A 176 1.96 11.73 4.90
C PRO A 176 2.40 13.19 4.98
N GLU A 177 1.44 14.11 4.95
CA GLU A 177 1.73 15.54 4.98
C GLU A 177 2.41 15.92 6.30
N SER A 178 1.98 15.32 7.41
CA SER A 178 2.61 15.48 8.72
C SER A 178 4.09 15.06 8.74
N VAL A 179 4.45 14.02 7.98
CA VAL A 179 5.86 13.60 7.82
C VAL A 179 6.62 14.63 6.98
N ARG A 180 6.04 15.14 5.87
CA ARG A 180 6.66 16.19 5.05
C ARG A 180 6.93 17.46 5.86
N LEU A 181 5.96 17.91 6.65
CA LEU A 181 6.09 19.08 7.51
C LEU A 181 7.25 18.92 8.50
N LEU A 182 7.30 17.80 9.23
CA LEU A 182 8.36 17.56 10.21
C LEU A 182 9.73 17.49 9.53
N LEU A 183 9.87 16.76 8.42
CA LEU A 183 11.10 16.71 7.63
C LEU A 183 11.53 18.10 7.14
N GLY A 184 10.57 18.93 6.71
CA GLY A 184 10.80 20.30 6.29
C GLY A 184 11.33 21.19 7.42
N PHE A 185 10.72 21.12 8.61
CA PHE A 185 11.16 21.92 9.76
C PHE A 185 12.53 21.53 10.32
N VAL A 186 13.01 20.32 10.00
CA VAL A 186 14.33 19.85 10.43
C VAL A 186 15.34 19.78 9.28
N SER A 187 15.00 20.28 8.09
CA SER A 187 15.80 20.17 6.86
C SER A 187 17.24 20.67 7.01
N ASP A 188 17.44 21.81 7.66
CA ASP A 188 18.76 22.41 7.93
C ASP A 188 19.48 21.81 9.14
N GLY A 189 18.87 20.84 9.80
CA GLY A 189 19.34 20.25 11.05
C GLY A 189 18.94 21.07 12.27
N VAL A 190 18.42 20.38 13.29
CA VAL A 190 17.97 21.02 14.53
C VAL A 190 18.68 20.45 15.74
N LYS A 191 19.19 21.34 16.60
CA LYS A 191 19.78 20.92 17.87
C LYS A 191 18.67 20.48 18.82
N LEU A 192 18.73 19.24 19.30
CA LEU A 192 17.80 18.74 20.30
C LEU A 192 18.04 19.43 21.64
N THR A 193 16.98 19.51 22.44
CA THR A 193 17.09 19.93 23.84
C THR A 193 17.99 18.96 24.63
N SER A 194 18.44 19.35 25.81
CA SER A 194 19.22 18.47 26.70
C SER A 194 18.48 17.17 27.05
N GLY A 195 17.15 17.20 27.07
CA GLY A 195 16.30 16.01 27.26
C GLY A 195 16.02 15.21 25.99
N GLY A 196 16.70 15.49 24.87
CA GLY A 196 16.53 14.75 23.61
C GLY A 196 15.24 15.06 22.84
N ARG A 197 14.47 16.07 23.27
CA ARG A 197 13.25 16.53 22.58
C ARG A 197 13.54 17.52 21.47
N LEU A 198 12.65 17.61 20.48
CA LEU A 198 12.65 18.67 19.47
C LEU A 198 12.62 20.05 20.15
N PRO A 199 13.30 21.05 19.56
CA PRO A 199 13.24 22.40 20.08
C PRO A 199 11.83 22.97 19.97
N ARG A 200 11.48 23.85 20.92
CA ARG A 200 10.15 24.47 21.01
C ARG A 200 9.70 25.13 19.71
N THR A 201 10.64 25.67 18.93
CA THR A 201 10.36 26.28 17.62
C THR A 201 9.74 25.30 16.64
N VAL A 202 10.29 24.07 16.54
CA VAL A 202 9.74 23.02 15.66
C VAL A 202 8.37 22.55 16.18
N VAL A 203 8.25 22.33 17.49
CA VAL A 203 6.97 21.95 18.13
C VAL A 203 5.87 22.99 17.84
N ARG A 204 6.20 24.28 17.95
CA ARG A 204 5.30 25.40 17.64
C ARG A 204 4.92 25.45 16.16
N SER A 205 5.88 25.23 15.26
CA SER A 205 5.60 25.18 13.82
C SER A 205 4.68 24.03 13.45
N MET A 206 4.88 22.85 14.05
CA MET A 206 3.96 21.71 13.89
C MET A 206 2.56 22.05 14.42
N GLN A 207 2.44 22.61 15.63
CA GLN A 207 1.15 23.04 16.19
C GLN A 207 0.42 24.05 15.30
N GLY A 208 1.16 24.98 14.67
CA GLY A 208 0.57 25.95 13.75
C GLY A 208 -0.11 25.32 12.53
N HIS A 209 0.39 24.17 12.06
CA HIS A 209 -0.21 23.42 10.95
C HIS A 209 -1.24 22.38 11.43
N ARG A 210 -1.11 21.92 12.68
CA ARG A 210 -1.95 20.88 13.30
C ARG A 210 -2.45 21.36 14.68
N PRO A 211 -3.34 22.36 14.75
CA PRO A 211 -3.80 22.92 16.02
C PRO A 211 -4.56 21.89 16.86
N ASP A 212 -5.28 20.98 16.21
CA ASP A 212 -6.16 19.98 16.85
C ASP A 212 -5.40 18.87 17.58
N TRP A 213 -4.08 18.77 17.37
CA TRP A 213 -3.24 17.80 18.09
C TRP A 213 -3.01 18.17 19.56
N HIS A 214 -3.38 19.39 19.97
CA HIS A 214 -3.23 19.86 21.33
C HIS A 214 -4.59 19.98 22.03
N LEU A 215 -4.99 18.94 22.76
CA LEU A 215 -6.32 18.84 23.40
C LEU A 215 -6.67 20.03 24.32
N LEU A 216 -5.68 20.67 24.96
CA LEU A 216 -5.94 21.79 25.87
C LEU A 216 -6.01 23.16 25.15
N GLY A 217 -5.85 23.21 23.82
CA GLY A 217 -5.98 24.44 23.01
C GLY A 217 -4.99 25.57 23.32
N ARG A 218 -4.02 25.36 24.21
CA ARG A 218 -2.99 26.33 24.58
C ARG A 218 -1.70 26.11 23.78
N PRO A 219 -0.78 27.08 23.78
CA PRO A 219 0.50 26.89 23.14
C PRO A 219 1.34 25.74 23.80
N ALA A 220 1.54 24.62 23.09
CA ALA A 220 2.51 23.51 23.34
C ALA A 220 3.98 23.92 23.66
N ALA A 221 4.49 23.57 24.83
CA ALA A 221 5.85 23.85 25.27
C ALA A 221 6.88 22.82 24.82
N THR A 222 6.50 21.55 24.78
CA THR A 222 7.36 20.41 24.43
C THR A 222 6.60 19.45 23.51
N GLU A 223 7.30 18.46 22.95
CA GLU A 223 6.65 17.40 22.16
C GLU A 223 5.63 16.60 22.99
N ASP A 224 5.76 16.57 24.32
CA ASP A 224 4.84 15.86 25.21
C ASP A 224 3.43 16.50 25.21
N ASP A 225 3.36 17.80 24.88
CA ASP A 225 2.10 18.50 24.67
C ASP A 225 1.45 18.14 23.31
N LEU A 226 2.21 17.53 22.39
CA LEU A 226 1.77 17.11 21.05
C LEU A 226 2.18 15.65 20.79
N PRO A 227 1.48 14.66 21.39
CA PRO A 227 1.85 13.25 21.26
C PRO A 227 2.12 12.78 19.82
N PRO A 228 1.36 13.20 18.78
CA PRO A 228 1.67 12.82 17.41
C PRO A 228 3.04 13.30 16.91
N VAL A 229 3.51 14.48 17.35
CA VAL A 229 4.86 14.98 17.03
C VAL A 229 5.93 14.11 17.68
N ALA A 230 5.75 13.75 18.96
CA ALA A 230 6.68 12.87 19.66
C ALA A 230 6.75 11.49 18.99
N ALA A 231 5.60 10.93 18.60
CA ALA A 231 5.52 9.66 17.88
C ALA A 231 6.24 9.72 16.53
N LEU A 232 6.01 10.77 15.73
CA LEU A 232 6.71 10.98 14.47
C LEU A 232 8.21 11.13 14.66
N HIS A 233 8.66 11.93 15.62
CA HIS A 233 10.09 12.11 15.87
C HIS A 233 10.75 10.77 16.23
N GLY A 234 10.14 9.95 17.09
CA GLY A 234 10.61 8.62 17.44
C GLY A 234 10.65 7.69 16.22
N LEU A 235 9.54 7.61 15.49
CA LEU A 235 9.38 6.77 14.30
C LEU A 235 10.40 7.13 13.21
N LEU A 236 10.47 8.39 12.79
CA LEU A 236 11.34 8.81 11.70
C LEU A 236 12.81 8.53 12.01
N ARG A 237 13.21 8.51 13.29
CA ARG A 237 14.54 8.06 13.72
C ARG A 237 14.68 6.55 13.65
N SER A 238 13.70 5.77 14.13
CA SER A 238 13.78 4.31 14.13
C SER A 238 13.84 3.73 12.71
N VAL A 239 13.10 4.32 11.77
CA VAL A 239 13.11 3.90 10.36
C VAL A 239 14.24 4.57 9.55
N GLY A 240 15.11 5.34 10.19
CA GLY A 240 16.30 5.91 9.55
C GLY A 240 16.03 7.04 8.54
N LEU A 241 14.90 7.74 8.65
CA LEU A 241 14.62 8.98 7.92
C LEU A 241 15.27 10.20 8.59
N LEU A 242 15.45 10.16 9.90
CA LEU A 242 16.20 11.16 10.68
C LEU A 242 17.39 10.51 11.38
N ARG A 243 18.52 11.22 11.44
CA ARG A 243 19.73 10.80 12.15
C ARG A 243 20.13 11.85 13.18
N LEU A 244 20.46 11.38 14.38
CA LEU A 244 21.04 12.21 15.43
C LEU A 244 22.57 12.08 15.40
N SER A 245 23.28 13.21 15.30
CA SER A 245 24.73 13.27 15.38
C SER A 245 25.17 14.50 16.15
N ARG A 246 26.00 14.34 17.19
CA ARG A 246 26.50 15.43 18.04
C ARG A 246 25.38 16.36 18.57
N GLY A 247 24.22 15.79 18.88
CA GLY A 247 23.05 16.52 19.38
C GLY A 247 22.23 17.26 18.31
N VAL A 248 22.59 17.15 17.02
CA VAL A 248 21.84 17.72 15.90
C VAL A 248 21.09 16.60 15.17
N LEU A 249 19.78 16.78 15.00
CA LEU A 249 18.90 15.90 14.26
C LEU A 249 18.78 16.40 12.81
N THR A 250 19.10 15.56 11.84
CA THR A 250 19.08 15.90 10.40
C THR A 250 18.39 14.81 9.58
N PRO A 251 17.70 15.15 8.47
CA PRO A 251 17.24 14.17 7.50
C PRO A 251 18.38 13.34 6.91
N THR A 252 18.08 12.07 6.62
CA THR A 252 19.01 11.19 5.88
C THR A 252 18.76 11.32 4.38
N ARG A 253 19.62 10.69 3.57
CA ARG A 253 19.43 10.65 2.10
C ARG A 253 18.08 10.03 1.69
N ALA A 254 17.56 9.09 2.49
CA ALA A 254 16.27 8.45 2.21
C ALA A 254 15.10 9.45 2.31
N ALA A 255 15.24 10.54 3.06
CA ALA A 255 14.24 11.58 3.18
C ALA A 255 14.16 12.53 1.96
N ASN A 256 15.02 12.34 0.95
CA ASN A 256 15.02 13.16 -0.27
C ASN A 256 14.22 12.53 -1.43
N ASP A 257 13.66 11.34 -1.24
CA ASP A 257 12.91 10.61 -2.25
C ASP A 257 11.64 10.02 -1.65
N ASP A 258 10.49 10.36 -2.22
CA ASP A 258 9.18 9.97 -1.69
C ASP A 258 9.01 8.45 -1.59
N LEU A 259 9.48 7.69 -2.59
CA LEU A 259 9.35 6.23 -2.58
C LEU A 259 10.20 5.64 -1.44
N SER A 260 11.40 6.17 -1.26
CA SER A 260 12.28 5.80 -0.15
C SER A 260 11.64 6.14 1.20
N ILE A 261 10.97 7.29 1.33
CA ILE A 261 10.21 7.64 2.53
C ILE A 261 9.11 6.61 2.79
N VAL A 262 8.24 6.35 1.80
CA VAL A 262 7.14 5.38 1.93
C VAL A 262 7.67 4.00 2.34
N ARG A 263 8.73 3.50 1.69
CA ARG A 263 9.38 2.22 2.05
C ARG A 263 9.84 2.19 3.52
N ARG A 264 10.50 3.26 3.99
CA ARG A 264 10.94 3.37 5.39
C ARG A 264 9.76 3.40 6.35
N LEU A 265 8.71 4.14 6.04
CA LEU A 265 7.51 4.19 6.87
C LEU A 265 6.81 2.82 6.94
N ARG A 266 6.65 2.13 5.80
CA ARG A 266 6.08 0.77 5.73
C ARG A 266 6.88 -0.23 6.57
N SER A 267 8.21 -0.10 6.63
CA SER A 267 9.05 -0.99 7.45
C SER A 267 8.82 -0.89 8.96
N ALA A 268 8.06 0.10 9.44
CA ALA A 268 7.66 0.18 10.85
C ALA A 268 6.53 -0.79 11.22
N PHE A 269 5.84 -1.35 10.22
CA PHE A 269 4.67 -2.20 10.39
C PHE A 269 5.04 -3.66 10.11
N ASP A 270 5.68 -4.33 11.07
CA ASP A 270 5.96 -5.76 10.98
C ASP A 270 4.65 -6.55 11.13
N PRO A 271 4.24 -7.36 10.12
CA PRO A 271 2.96 -8.06 10.10
C PRO A 271 2.80 -9.07 11.24
N ASN A 272 3.89 -9.49 11.90
CA ASN A 272 3.84 -10.48 12.97
C ASN A 272 3.71 -9.87 14.37
N THR A 273 3.43 -8.56 14.46
CA THR A 273 3.33 -7.86 15.75
C THR A 273 1.91 -7.41 16.05
N PHE A 274 1.54 -7.44 17.34
CA PHE A 274 0.22 -7.03 17.78
C PHE A 274 -0.10 -5.57 17.41
N GLY A 275 0.89 -4.68 17.48
CA GLY A 275 0.73 -3.27 17.16
C GLY A 275 0.34 -3.04 15.71
N THR A 276 0.98 -3.76 14.78
CA THR A 276 0.64 -3.72 13.35
C THR A 276 -0.75 -4.31 13.11
N GLU A 277 -1.04 -5.49 13.66
CA GLU A 277 -2.33 -6.16 13.48
C GLU A 277 -3.50 -5.27 13.95
N ILE A 278 -3.40 -4.70 15.15
CA ILE A 278 -4.39 -3.75 15.68
C ILE A 278 -4.53 -2.53 14.78
N THR A 279 -3.42 -1.99 14.27
CA THR A 279 -3.42 -0.82 13.39
C THR A 279 -4.13 -1.12 12.07
N GLU A 280 -3.78 -2.23 11.40
CA GLU A 280 -4.36 -2.60 10.11
C GLU A 280 -5.85 -2.93 10.21
N LEU A 281 -6.25 -3.70 11.24
CA LEU A 281 -7.67 -4.00 11.48
C LEU A 281 -8.45 -2.71 11.79
N THR A 282 -7.88 -1.80 12.58
CA THR A 282 -8.50 -0.51 12.90
C THR A 282 -8.75 0.30 11.63
N ILE A 283 -7.74 0.43 10.76
CA ILE A 283 -7.87 1.17 9.51
C ILE A 283 -8.84 0.46 8.55
N GLY A 284 -8.80 -0.86 8.46
CA GLY A 284 -9.73 -1.66 7.66
C GLY A 284 -11.19 -1.44 8.08
N VAL A 285 -11.48 -1.52 9.38
CA VAL A 285 -12.83 -1.28 9.93
C VAL A 285 -13.31 0.15 9.65
N LEU A 286 -12.46 1.17 9.86
CA LEU A 286 -12.80 2.56 9.53
C LEU A 286 -13.06 2.76 8.04
N ALA A 287 -12.26 2.14 7.17
CA ALA A 287 -12.42 2.27 5.72
C ALA A 287 -13.69 1.58 5.20
N ALA A 288 -14.15 0.55 5.90
CA ALA A 288 -15.35 -0.21 5.60
C ALA A 288 -16.63 0.48 6.10
N HIS A 289 -16.63 0.92 7.36
CA HIS A 289 -17.83 1.38 8.06
C HIS A 289 -17.92 2.91 8.18
N GLY A 290 -16.87 3.63 7.79
CA GLY A 290 -16.77 5.08 7.94
C GLY A 290 -16.39 5.50 9.37
N PRO A 291 -16.69 6.76 9.75
CA PRO A 291 -16.29 7.31 11.03
C PRO A 291 -16.98 6.61 12.21
N LEU A 292 -16.20 6.20 13.23
CA LEU A 292 -16.70 5.45 14.38
C LEU A 292 -16.12 5.95 15.72
N PRO A 293 -16.90 5.91 16.81
CA PRO A 293 -16.37 6.10 18.16
C PRO A 293 -15.41 4.98 18.55
N LEU A 294 -14.40 5.30 19.36
CA LEU A 294 -13.37 4.33 19.79
C LEU A 294 -13.95 3.05 20.43
N ALA A 295 -15.05 3.17 21.19
CA ALA A 295 -15.70 2.01 21.81
C ALA A 295 -16.30 1.07 20.77
N GLU A 296 -16.99 1.60 19.75
CA GLU A 296 -17.56 0.79 18.67
C GLU A 296 -16.45 0.20 17.77
N LEU A 297 -15.36 0.95 17.59
CA LEU A 297 -14.18 0.47 16.87
C LEU A 297 -13.59 -0.78 17.52
N ALA A 298 -13.47 -0.78 18.85
CA ALA A 298 -12.98 -1.92 19.60
C ALA A 298 -13.89 -3.15 19.48
N VAL A 299 -15.21 -2.95 19.56
CA VAL A 299 -16.22 -4.02 19.38
C VAL A 299 -16.10 -4.68 18.00
N ARG A 300 -15.81 -3.89 16.96
CA ARG A 300 -15.67 -4.40 15.58
C ARG A 300 -14.30 -5.03 15.31
N VAL A 301 -13.22 -4.50 15.89
CA VAL A 301 -11.86 -5.03 15.73
C VAL A 301 -11.66 -6.33 16.52
N HIS A 302 -12.23 -6.41 17.73
CA HIS A 302 -12.04 -7.56 18.63
C HIS A 302 -12.31 -8.93 18.00
N PRO A 303 -13.45 -9.20 17.33
CA PRO A 303 -13.71 -10.50 16.72
C PRO A 303 -12.84 -10.80 15.50
N LEU A 304 -12.17 -9.80 14.92
CA LEU A 304 -11.24 -9.98 13.80
C LEU A 304 -9.83 -10.38 14.27
N LEU A 305 -9.51 -10.19 15.55
CA LEU A 305 -8.27 -10.67 16.12
C LEU A 305 -8.32 -12.19 16.26
N GLY A 306 -7.31 -12.87 15.72
CA GLY A 306 -7.15 -14.31 15.94
C GLY A 306 -6.97 -14.68 17.41
N TYR A 307 -7.27 -15.93 17.76
CA TYR A 307 -7.18 -16.47 19.13
C TYR A 307 -5.76 -16.53 19.73
N GLY A 308 -4.73 -16.15 18.96
CA GLY A 308 -3.33 -16.20 19.40
C GLY A 308 -2.92 -15.08 20.33
N TRP A 309 -3.66 -13.96 20.37
CA TRP A 309 -3.31 -12.80 21.19
C TRP A 309 -3.86 -12.93 22.61
N GLN A 310 -2.98 -12.77 23.61
CA GLN A 310 -3.31 -12.93 25.02
C GLN A 310 -2.63 -11.85 25.87
N LEU A 311 -3.26 -11.48 26.99
CA LEU A 311 -2.68 -10.65 28.04
C LEU A 311 -2.63 -11.48 29.33
N ASP A 312 -1.44 -11.65 29.89
CA ASP A 312 -1.21 -12.47 31.09
C ASP A 312 -1.79 -13.90 30.99
N GLY A 313 -1.74 -14.49 29.79
CA GLY A 313 -2.24 -15.85 29.51
C GLY A 313 -3.76 -15.95 29.37
N GLN A 314 -4.49 -14.83 29.36
CA GLN A 314 -5.93 -14.78 29.10
C GLN A 314 -6.22 -14.21 27.71
N PRO A 315 -7.29 -14.66 27.03
CA PRO A 315 -7.76 -14.03 25.80
C PRO A 315 -8.03 -12.54 26.01
N LEU A 316 -7.72 -11.73 25.00
CA LEU A 316 -8.01 -10.29 25.05
C LEU A 316 -9.50 -10.03 25.17
N THR A 317 -9.87 -9.05 26.00
CA THR A 317 -11.21 -8.49 26.08
C THR A 317 -11.39 -7.33 25.11
N GLU A 318 -12.63 -6.91 24.85
CA GLU A 318 -12.92 -5.69 24.09
C GLU A 318 -12.26 -4.45 24.71
N GLU A 319 -12.16 -4.40 26.04
CA GLU A 319 -11.50 -3.31 26.76
C GLU A 319 -9.99 -3.30 26.51
N ASP A 320 -9.34 -4.46 26.47
CA ASP A 320 -7.92 -4.57 26.13
C ASP A 320 -7.66 -4.08 24.70
N VAL A 321 -8.54 -4.43 23.76
CA VAL A 321 -8.49 -3.94 22.37
C VAL A 321 -8.69 -2.43 22.32
N ARG A 322 -9.68 -1.91 23.05
CA ARG A 322 -9.94 -0.47 23.12
C ARG A 322 -8.73 0.31 23.63
N ILE A 323 -8.07 -0.20 24.68
CA ILE A 323 -6.82 0.36 25.23
C ILE A 323 -5.70 0.27 24.20
N ALA A 324 -5.57 -0.87 23.50
CA ALA A 324 -4.56 -1.06 22.46
C ALA A 324 -4.72 -0.07 21.31
N ILE A 325 -5.94 0.11 20.78
CA ILE A 325 -6.26 1.09 19.75
C ILE A 325 -5.94 2.51 20.24
N ALA A 326 -6.38 2.86 21.46
CA ALA A 326 -6.12 4.17 22.05
C ALA A 326 -4.61 4.48 22.14
N ARG A 327 -3.78 3.47 22.44
CA ARG A 327 -2.31 3.62 22.50
C ARG A 327 -1.69 3.90 21.13
N GLN A 328 -2.32 3.48 20.04
CA GLN A 328 -1.83 3.76 18.68
C GLN A 328 -2.15 5.19 18.23
N TYR A 329 -3.07 5.91 18.89
CA TYR A 329 -3.52 7.25 18.52
C TYR A 329 -2.40 8.20 18.08
N PRO A 330 -1.30 8.40 18.85
CA PRO A 330 -0.26 9.34 18.45
C PRO A 330 0.38 8.99 17.11
N LEU A 331 0.63 7.70 16.88
CA LEU A 331 1.26 7.21 15.65
C LEU A 331 0.31 7.33 14.46
N LEU A 332 -0.94 6.88 14.62
CA LEU A 332 -1.94 6.90 13.54
C LEU A 332 -2.26 8.33 13.10
N THR A 333 -2.44 9.24 14.07
CA THR A 333 -2.67 10.66 13.80
C THR A 333 -1.43 11.31 13.19
N GLY A 334 -0.23 10.98 13.70
CA GLY A 334 1.03 11.51 13.18
C GLY A 334 1.30 11.10 11.73
N LEU A 335 0.94 9.87 11.36
CA LEU A 335 1.07 9.35 9.99
C LEU A 335 -0.11 9.69 9.08
N ASP A 336 -1.05 10.53 9.52
CA ASP A 336 -2.27 10.86 8.78
C ASP A 336 -3.08 9.61 8.35
N LEU A 337 -3.02 8.53 9.15
CA LEU A 337 -3.78 7.29 8.95
C LEU A 337 -5.21 7.41 9.48
N ILE A 338 -5.43 8.26 10.47
CA ILE A 338 -6.76 8.62 10.95
C ILE A 338 -6.95 10.14 10.90
N ASP A 339 -8.20 10.55 10.68
CA ASP A 339 -8.65 11.89 11.02
C ASP A 339 -9.29 11.82 12.42
N SER A 340 -8.81 12.66 13.32
CA SER A 340 -9.23 12.75 14.70
C SER A 340 -9.58 14.18 15.12
N ALA A 341 -9.97 15.04 14.17
CA ALA A 341 -10.39 16.42 14.47
C ALA A 341 -11.53 16.45 15.51
N ASP A 342 -12.46 15.49 15.42
CA ASP A 342 -13.30 15.12 16.56
C ASP A 342 -12.63 14.00 17.36
N TRP A 343 -12.15 14.29 18.56
CA TRP A 343 -11.51 13.27 19.41
C TRP A 343 -12.46 12.13 19.81
N ARG A 344 -13.78 12.30 19.64
CA ARG A 344 -14.80 11.29 19.97
C ARG A 344 -15.02 10.27 18.86
N VAL A 345 -14.70 10.62 17.61
CA VAL A 345 -14.99 9.83 16.41
C VAL A 345 -13.78 9.82 15.52
N TRP A 346 -13.29 8.64 15.16
CA TRP A 346 -12.16 8.51 14.25
C TRP A 346 -12.68 8.20 12.86
N ALA A 347 -12.06 8.80 11.85
CA ALA A 347 -12.28 8.48 10.44
C ALA A 347 -10.95 8.06 9.78
N THR A 348 -11.01 7.50 8.58
CA THR A 348 -9.78 7.24 7.81
C THR A 348 -9.11 8.55 7.40
N GLY A 349 -7.81 8.62 7.62
CA GLY A 349 -6.99 9.74 7.18
C GLY A 349 -6.54 9.59 5.72
N PRO A 350 -5.99 10.65 5.10
CA PRO A 350 -5.56 10.63 3.70
C PRO A 350 -4.51 9.57 3.37
N ALA A 351 -3.66 9.19 4.33
CA ALA A 351 -2.60 8.21 4.11
C ALA A 351 -3.01 6.76 4.42
N ALA A 352 -4.20 6.56 5.01
CA ALA A 352 -4.67 5.31 5.59
C ALA A 352 -4.48 4.09 4.68
N LEU A 353 -4.99 4.19 3.45
CA LEU A 353 -4.98 3.11 2.47
C LEU A 353 -3.67 3.01 1.69
N SER A 354 -2.80 4.01 1.80
CA SER A 354 -1.58 4.14 0.99
C SER A 354 -0.33 3.63 1.71
N LEU A 355 -0.32 3.66 3.05
CA LEU A 355 0.79 3.13 3.85
C LEU A 355 0.55 1.69 4.30
N LEU A 356 -0.71 1.26 4.41
CA LEU A 356 -1.08 -0.07 4.92
C LEU A 356 -1.86 -0.84 3.83
N PRO A 357 -1.16 -1.51 2.90
CA PRO A 357 -1.80 -2.24 1.81
C PRO A 357 -2.74 -3.34 2.31
N ARG A 358 -2.41 -4.05 3.40
CA ARG A 358 -3.27 -5.10 3.98
C ARG A 358 -4.60 -4.55 4.55
N ALA A 359 -4.57 -3.37 5.15
CA ALA A 359 -5.79 -2.69 5.62
C ALA A 359 -6.74 -2.35 4.46
N THR A 360 -6.20 -2.08 3.27
CA THR A 360 -7.00 -1.86 2.06
C THR A 360 -7.75 -3.13 1.65
N MET A 361 -7.07 -4.27 1.63
CA MET A 361 -7.70 -5.56 1.30
C MET A 361 -8.86 -5.89 2.25
N LEU A 362 -8.65 -5.70 3.56
CA LEU A 362 -9.70 -5.90 4.57
C LEU A 362 -10.93 -5.02 4.32
N ALA A 363 -10.70 -3.74 3.99
CA ALA A 363 -11.77 -2.81 3.69
C ALA A 363 -12.56 -3.20 2.44
N GLU A 364 -11.91 -3.77 1.42
CA GLU A 364 -12.57 -4.22 0.20
C GLU A 364 -13.39 -5.49 0.41
N LEU A 365 -12.91 -6.43 1.23
CA LEU A 365 -13.65 -7.65 1.60
C LEU A 365 -14.93 -7.31 2.36
N SER A 366 -14.84 -6.45 3.36
CA SER A 366 -15.98 -6.04 4.21
C SER A 366 -17.04 -5.18 3.52
N LYS A 367 -16.78 -4.65 2.32
CA LYS A 367 -17.79 -3.95 1.50
C LYS A 367 -18.65 -4.91 0.67
N ASN A 368 -18.23 -6.17 0.56
CA ASN A 368 -18.90 -7.21 -0.23
C ASN A 368 -19.75 -8.16 0.63
N GLU A 369 -19.80 -7.95 1.96
CA GLU A 369 -20.73 -8.55 2.92
C GLU A 369 -21.84 -7.56 3.26
#